data_AF-A0A3D4WFQ9-F1
#
_entry.id   AF-A0A3D4WFQ9-F1
#
_cell.length_a   1.000
_cell.length_b   1.000
_cell.length_c   1.000
_cell.angle_alpha   90.00
_cell.angle_beta   90.00
_cell.angle_gamma   90.00
#
_symmetry.space_group_name_H-M   'P 1'
#
loop_
_entity.id
_entity.type
_entity.pdbx_description
1 polymer ?
#
loop_
_entity_poly.entity_id
_entity_poly.type
_entity_poly.pdbx_seq_one_letter_code
_entity_poly.pdbx_strand_id
1 'polypeptide(L)'
;MRKVVMLSAAAILGIASIAVSQAESVVDTPVTVSDVAKAQKVVANAPEQLGNDTQAAAETAAAAPAVDKEPIPQDTPQVQKLIALYPNLIARIQPVGKVCFEDDEVCDVTARAAGPAAGDGPREGKAVYNAVCHTCHAAGLLGSPILGDAGAWGPRISKGKETLYTHAINGFNAMPAKGGADIPDEEVQNAVDYMVGEAS
;
A
#
# COMPACT_ATOMS: atom_id res chain seq x y z
N MET A 1 15.96 28.46 -51.49
CA MET A 1 16.47 29.67 -50.80
C MET A 1 15.38 30.72 -50.72
N ARG A 2 14.61 30.76 -49.62
CA ARG A 2 13.72 31.88 -49.30
C ARG A 2 13.91 32.26 -47.83
N LYS A 3 14.02 33.56 -47.64
CA LYS A 3 14.79 34.25 -46.62
C LYS A 3 14.06 34.27 -45.27
N VAL A 4 14.82 33.97 -44.23
CA VAL A 4 14.52 34.27 -42.83
C VAL A 4 14.55 35.81 -42.68
N VAL A 5 13.46 36.39 -42.20
CA VAL A 5 13.43 37.78 -41.72
C VAL A 5 13.15 37.73 -40.23
N MET A 6 14.22 37.89 -39.46
CA MET A 6 14.18 38.27 -38.05
C MET A 6 13.74 39.73 -37.95
N LEU A 7 12.76 40.02 -37.10
CA LEU A 7 12.53 41.37 -36.58
C LEU A 7 12.54 41.34 -35.05
N SER A 8 13.36 42.24 -34.52
CA SER A 8 13.66 42.47 -33.12
C SER A 8 12.63 43.34 -32.40
N ALA A 9 12.73 43.30 -31.07
CA ALA A 9 12.63 44.40 -30.09
C ALA A 9 11.30 44.66 -29.35
N ALA A 10 11.38 44.33 -28.05
CA ALA A 10 11.18 45.20 -26.89
C ALA A 10 9.76 45.58 -26.40
N ALA A 11 9.51 45.11 -25.16
CA ALA A 11 8.96 45.82 -24.00
C ALA A 11 7.53 46.37 -24.05
N ILE A 12 6.62 45.71 -23.31
CA ILE A 12 5.48 46.35 -22.65
C ILE A 12 5.44 45.92 -21.18
N LEU A 13 5.37 46.94 -20.31
CA LEU A 13 5.19 46.91 -18.87
C LEU A 13 3.81 46.37 -18.43
N GLY A 14 3.78 45.71 -17.25
CA GLY A 14 2.60 45.51 -16.41
C GLY A 14 1.71 44.34 -16.87
N ILE A 15 1.10 43.51 -16.02
CA ILE A 15 0.48 43.76 -14.71
C ILE A 15 0.29 42.39 -14.01
N ALA A 16 0.05 42.45 -12.71
CA ALA A 16 -0.54 41.43 -11.83
C ALA A 16 0.41 40.44 -11.15
N SER A 17 0.90 40.86 -9.98
CA SER A 17 1.26 39.97 -8.88
C SER A 17 0.09 39.06 -8.52
N ILE A 18 0.20 37.78 -8.85
CA ILE A 18 -0.58 36.73 -8.21
C ILE A 18 0.25 36.29 -7.00
N ALA A 19 -0.28 36.54 -5.81
CA ALA A 19 0.26 35.99 -4.57
C ALA A 19 0.15 34.46 -4.63
N VAL A 20 1.29 33.79 -4.83
CA VAL A 20 1.47 32.38 -4.44
C VAL A 20 1.40 32.36 -2.93
N SER A 21 0.32 31.77 -2.42
CA SER A 21 0.25 31.33 -1.03
C SER A 21 1.38 30.33 -0.81
N GLN A 22 2.32 30.67 0.05
CA GLN A 22 3.30 29.70 0.54
C GLN A 22 2.53 28.69 1.38
N ALA A 23 2.28 27.50 0.81
CA ALA A 23 2.08 26.31 1.60
C ALA A 23 3.47 25.94 2.12
N GLU A 24 3.80 26.40 3.33
CA GLU A 24 4.93 25.88 4.07
C GLU A 24 4.75 24.36 4.17
N SER A 25 5.76 23.66 3.69
CA SER A 25 5.97 22.25 3.91
C SER A 25 5.81 21.96 5.41
N VAL A 26 4.72 21.28 5.77
CA VAL A 26 4.66 20.55 7.04
C VAL A 26 5.68 19.42 6.89
N VAL A 27 6.88 19.71 7.40
CA VAL A 27 7.91 18.74 7.70
C VAL A 27 7.28 17.64 8.54
N ASP A 28 7.34 16.43 7.98
CA ASP A 28 7.13 15.17 8.66
C ASP A 28 8.01 15.16 9.91
N THR A 29 7.39 15.47 11.05
CA THR A 29 8.03 15.37 12.36
C THR A 29 7.54 14.06 12.95
N PRO A 30 8.43 13.09 13.24
CA PRO A 30 7.99 11.82 13.80
C PRO A 30 7.36 12.06 15.16
N VAL A 31 6.07 11.73 15.30
CA VAL A 31 5.38 11.70 16.59
C VAL A 31 6.07 10.63 17.43
N THR A 32 6.67 11.04 18.55
CA THR A 32 7.32 10.10 19.46
C THR A 32 6.35 9.70 20.58
N VAL A 33 6.55 8.52 21.15
CA VAL A 33 5.71 7.95 22.24
C VAL A 33 5.61 8.89 23.46
N SER A 34 6.56 9.82 23.61
CA SER A 34 6.56 10.83 24.67
C SER A 34 5.45 11.88 24.53
N ASP A 35 4.94 12.11 23.32
CA ASP A 35 3.92 13.14 23.06
C ASP A 35 2.50 12.67 23.41
N VAL A 36 2.24 11.36 23.34
CA VAL A 36 0.97 10.73 23.75
C VAL A 36 0.79 10.79 25.27
N ALA A 37 1.87 10.61 26.04
CA ALA A 37 1.84 10.66 27.50
C ALA A 37 1.48 12.05 28.07
N LYS A 38 1.72 13.13 27.31
CA LYS A 38 1.41 14.49 27.74
C LYS A 38 -0.06 14.86 27.52
N ALA A 39 -0.69 14.34 26.47
CA ALA A 39 -2.13 14.53 26.20
C ALA A 39 -3.00 13.85 27.28
N GLN A 40 -2.58 12.69 27.76
CA GLN A 40 -3.29 11.92 28.77
C GLN A 40 -3.37 12.62 30.13
N LYS A 41 -2.47 13.58 30.41
CA LYS A 41 -2.44 14.34 31.68
C LYS A 41 -3.39 15.56 31.70
N VAL A 42 -3.90 16.00 30.55
CA VAL A 42 -4.79 17.17 30.45
C VAL A 42 -6.26 16.80 30.65
N VAL A 43 -6.64 15.55 30.34
CA VAL A 43 -8.02 15.06 30.52
C VAL A 43 -8.36 14.78 32.00
N ALA A 44 -7.35 14.64 32.87
CA ALA A 44 -7.53 14.20 34.26
C ALA A 44 -7.84 15.31 35.30
N ASN A 45 -8.04 16.58 34.91
CA ASN A 45 -8.24 17.69 35.87
C ASN A 45 -9.29 18.75 35.44
N ALA A 46 -10.52 18.34 35.14
CA ALA A 46 -11.66 19.26 35.03
C ALA A 46 -12.72 18.95 36.12
N PRO A 47 -13.16 19.93 36.94
CA PRO A 47 -13.96 19.67 38.14
C PRO A 47 -15.47 19.53 37.89
N GLU A 48 -16.10 18.80 38.82
CA GLU A 48 -17.52 18.46 38.97
C GLU A 48 -18.47 19.64 39.30
N GLN A 49 -19.71 19.48 38.80
CA GLN A 49 -21.02 20.02 39.25
C GLN A 49 -21.47 21.47 38.95
N LEU A 50 -22.61 21.55 38.26
CA LEU A 50 -23.95 22.04 38.71
C LEU A 50 -24.86 22.03 37.44
N GLY A 51 -25.85 21.15 37.26
CA GLY A 51 -27.11 21.00 38.01
C GLY A 51 -28.04 22.19 37.70
N ASN A 52 -29.31 22.10 37.30
CA ASN A 52 -30.38 21.11 37.18
C ASN A 52 -31.51 21.85 36.41
N ASP A 53 -32.46 21.17 35.76
CA ASP A 53 -33.90 21.53 35.77
C ASP A 53 -34.74 20.45 35.05
N THR A 54 -35.07 19.42 35.83
CA THR A 54 -36.45 18.92 36.07
C THR A 54 -37.32 18.43 34.90
N GLN A 55 -37.17 17.13 34.61
CA GLN A 55 -38.20 16.07 34.65
C GLN A 55 -39.67 16.38 34.25
N ALA A 56 -40.02 16.04 33.01
CA ALA A 56 -41.24 15.35 32.55
C ALA A 56 -41.00 15.03 31.05
N ALA A 57 -40.85 13.79 30.59
CA ALA A 57 -41.77 12.69 30.73
C ALA A 57 -41.02 11.34 30.79
N ALA A 58 -41.31 10.56 31.84
CA ALA A 58 -41.35 9.11 31.69
C ALA A 58 -42.62 8.75 30.90
N GLU A 59 -42.60 7.60 30.22
CA GLU A 59 -43.58 7.07 29.24
C GLU A 59 -43.32 7.56 27.80
N THR A 60 -42.52 6.89 26.98
CA THR A 60 -42.63 5.47 26.60
C THR A 60 -41.28 5.01 26.05
N ALA A 61 -40.54 4.26 26.87
CA ALA A 61 -39.53 3.36 26.33
C ALA A 61 -40.27 2.18 25.67
N ALA A 62 -40.68 2.35 24.42
CA ALA A 62 -40.74 1.20 23.54
C ALA A 62 -39.29 0.80 23.33
N ALA A 63 -38.87 -0.27 24.00
CA ALA A 63 -37.63 -0.96 23.69
C ALA A 63 -37.55 -1.06 22.16
N ALA A 64 -36.50 -0.48 21.58
CA ALA A 64 -36.17 -0.80 20.20
C ALA A 64 -36.12 -2.33 20.14
N PRO A 65 -36.89 -2.98 19.25
CA PRO A 65 -36.92 -4.43 19.21
C PRO A 65 -35.48 -4.90 19.05
N ALA A 66 -35.08 -5.86 19.87
CA ALA A 66 -33.83 -6.58 19.67
C ALA A 66 -33.79 -6.95 18.19
N VAL A 67 -32.83 -6.40 17.45
CA VAL A 67 -32.65 -6.77 16.06
C VAL A 67 -32.33 -8.25 16.11
N ASP A 68 -33.29 -9.06 15.69
CA ASP A 68 -33.12 -10.50 15.59
C ASP A 68 -31.81 -10.72 14.82
N LYS A 69 -30.89 -11.48 15.41
CA LYS A 69 -29.59 -11.80 14.79
C LYS A 69 -29.87 -12.55 13.49
N GLU A 70 -30.01 -11.83 12.39
CA GLU A 70 -30.23 -12.42 11.09
C GLU A 70 -29.02 -13.32 10.77
N PRO A 71 -29.24 -14.59 10.40
CA PRO A 71 -28.13 -15.50 10.15
C PRO A 71 -27.21 -14.96 9.07
N ILE A 72 -25.90 -15.02 9.30
CA ILE A 72 -24.91 -14.65 8.28
C ILE A 72 -25.19 -15.46 7.00
N PRO A 73 -25.38 -14.80 5.84
CA PRO A 73 -25.63 -15.49 4.57
C PRO A 73 -24.54 -16.52 4.28
N GLN A 74 -24.95 -17.76 4.03
CA GLN A 74 -24.03 -18.85 3.72
C GLN A 74 -23.67 -18.86 2.23
N ASP A 75 -22.44 -19.26 1.92
CA ASP A 75 -21.99 -19.41 0.54
C ASP A 75 -22.88 -20.39 -0.24
N THR A 76 -23.26 -20.01 -1.46
CA THR A 76 -24.03 -20.89 -2.35
C THR A 76 -23.23 -22.14 -2.75
N PRO A 77 -23.87 -23.25 -3.14
CA PRO A 77 -23.16 -24.46 -3.59
C PRO A 77 -22.16 -24.22 -4.74
N GLN A 78 -22.45 -23.24 -5.60
CA GLN A 78 -21.57 -22.83 -6.70
C GLN A 78 -20.31 -22.15 -6.16
N VAL A 79 -20.45 -21.30 -5.15
CA VAL A 79 -19.32 -20.67 -4.46
C VAL A 79 -18.49 -21.71 -3.73
N GLN A 80 -19.12 -22.65 -3.02
CA GLN A 80 -18.41 -23.76 -2.37
C GLN A 80 -17.64 -24.63 -3.36
N LYS A 81 -18.21 -24.89 -4.55
CA LYS A 81 -17.52 -25.60 -5.62
C LYS A 81 -16.34 -24.81 -6.18
N LEU A 82 -16.50 -23.50 -6.37
CA LEU A 82 -15.41 -22.63 -6.81
C LEU A 82 -14.28 -22.61 -5.77
N ILE A 83 -14.63 -22.59 -4.49
CA ILE A 83 -13.67 -22.66 -3.39
C ILE A 83 -12.85 -23.94 -3.45
N ALA A 84 -13.50 -25.08 -3.65
CA ALA A 84 -12.82 -26.37 -3.78
C ALA A 84 -11.91 -26.46 -5.02
N LEU A 85 -12.26 -25.77 -6.11
CA LEU A 85 -11.50 -25.79 -7.37
C LEU A 85 -10.23 -24.92 -7.33
N TYR A 86 -10.20 -23.87 -6.51
CA TYR A 86 -9.11 -22.89 -6.48
C TYR A 86 -8.54 -22.69 -5.06
N PRO A 87 -7.97 -23.73 -4.43
CA PRO A 87 -7.49 -23.64 -3.04
C PRO A 87 -6.39 -22.58 -2.88
N ASN A 88 -5.50 -22.45 -3.87
CA ASN A 88 -4.41 -21.48 -3.85
C ASN A 88 -4.88 -20.03 -4.00
N LEU A 89 -6.03 -19.79 -4.66
CA LEU A 89 -6.62 -18.45 -4.74
C LEU A 89 -7.16 -18.04 -3.36
N ILE A 90 -7.80 -18.98 -2.67
CA ILE A 90 -8.42 -18.74 -1.37
C ILE A 90 -7.39 -18.48 -0.29
N ALA A 91 -6.29 -19.24 -0.30
CA ALA A 91 -5.16 -19.00 0.59
C ALA A 91 -4.67 -17.54 0.48
N ARG A 92 -4.61 -17.00 -0.74
CA ARG A 92 -4.15 -15.62 -1.00
C ARG A 92 -5.12 -14.51 -0.63
N ILE A 93 -6.40 -14.81 -0.41
CA ILE A 93 -7.43 -13.82 -0.01
C ILE A 93 -7.88 -13.98 1.44
N GLN A 94 -7.26 -14.91 2.19
CA GLN A 94 -7.54 -15.08 3.61
C GLN A 94 -7.25 -13.77 4.36
N PRO A 95 -8.08 -13.42 5.36
CA PRO A 95 -7.83 -12.25 6.17
C PRO A 95 -6.53 -12.42 6.96
N VAL A 96 -5.76 -11.34 7.07
CA VAL A 96 -4.48 -11.35 7.82
C VAL A 96 -4.67 -11.10 9.31
N GLY A 97 -5.90 -10.78 9.73
CA GLY A 97 -6.26 -10.53 11.11
C GLY A 97 -7.76 -10.29 11.27
N LYS A 98 -8.21 -10.29 12.52
CA LYS A 98 -9.60 -9.99 12.92
C LYS A 98 -9.61 -8.69 13.70
N VAL A 99 -10.59 -7.83 13.44
CA VAL A 99 -10.87 -6.64 14.25
C VAL A 99 -12.04 -6.95 15.17
N CYS A 100 -11.86 -6.68 16.46
CA CYS A 100 -12.90 -6.80 17.48
C CYS A 100 -13.30 -5.40 17.94
N PHE A 101 -14.59 -5.18 18.21
CA PHE A 101 -15.06 -3.96 18.86
C PHE A 101 -15.10 -4.15 20.38
N GLU A 102 -14.93 -3.04 21.12
CA GLU A 102 -14.61 -3.03 22.57
C GLU A 102 -15.64 -3.77 23.46
N ASP A 103 -16.88 -3.93 23.02
CA ASP A 103 -17.97 -4.51 23.83
C ASP A 103 -18.73 -5.70 23.19
N ASP A 104 -18.29 -6.28 22.06
CA ASP A 104 -19.02 -7.37 21.40
C ASP A 104 -18.17 -8.63 21.14
N GLU A 105 -18.74 -9.81 21.43
CA GLU A 105 -18.19 -11.17 21.21
C GLU A 105 -17.89 -11.51 19.73
N VAL A 106 -18.04 -10.55 18.82
CA VAL A 106 -17.94 -10.74 17.37
C VAL A 106 -16.68 -10.06 16.84
N CYS A 107 -15.68 -10.88 16.54
CA CYS A 107 -14.42 -10.49 15.90
C CYS A 107 -14.40 -10.94 14.42
N ASP A 108 -15.32 -10.45 13.59
CA ASP A 108 -15.46 -10.89 12.20
C ASP A 108 -15.09 -9.82 11.15
N VAL A 109 -14.79 -8.59 11.57
CA VAL A 109 -14.32 -7.57 10.64
C VAL A 109 -12.90 -7.91 10.18
N THR A 110 -12.81 -8.39 8.94
CA THR A 110 -11.57 -8.85 8.32
C THR A 110 -10.74 -7.70 7.79
N ALA A 111 -9.54 -7.49 8.35
CA ALA A 111 -8.52 -6.64 7.74
C ALA A 111 -7.80 -7.44 6.65
N ARG A 112 -7.67 -6.87 5.44
CA ARG A 112 -6.85 -7.41 4.36
C ARG A 112 -5.57 -6.58 4.24
N ALA A 113 -4.41 -7.17 4.53
CA ALA A 113 -3.14 -6.59 4.13
C ALA A 113 -2.79 -7.07 2.72
N ALA A 114 -2.10 -6.21 1.95
CA ALA A 114 -1.61 -6.50 0.61
C ALA A 114 -0.29 -7.30 0.61
N GLY A 115 -0.14 -8.24 1.55
CA GLY A 115 1.06 -9.07 1.72
C GLY A 115 0.80 -10.55 1.45
N PRO A 116 1.85 -11.37 1.25
CA PRO A 116 1.71 -12.81 1.06
C PRO A 116 1.03 -13.47 2.27
N ALA A 117 0.20 -14.49 2.00
CA ALA A 117 -0.51 -15.23 3.04
C ALA A 117 0.49 -15.95 3.96
N ALA A 118 0.28 -15.83 5.27
CA ALA A 118 1.13 -16.50 6.26
C ALA A 118 0.94 -18.03 6.16
N GLY A 119 1.96 -18.75 5.69
CA GLY A 119 1.99 -20.22 5.75
C GLY A 119 2.76 -20.92 4.63
N ASP A 120 2.82 -20.32 3.45
CA ASP A 120 3.67 -20.80 2.36
C ASP A 120 4.98 -20.01 2.43
N GLY A 121 6.13 -20.69 2.40
CA GLY A 121 7.43 -20.04 2.42
C GLY A 121 7.61 -19.01 1.28
N PRO A 122 8.78 -18.34 1.22
CA PRO A 122 9.10 -17.37 0.17
C PRO A 122 8.77 -17.92 -1.21
N ARG A 123 8.02 -17.15 -2.00
CA ARG A 123 7.63 -17.56 -3.36
C ARG A 123 8.85 -17.75 -4.25
N GLU A 124 8.70 -18.70 -5.17
CA GLU A 124 9.67 -18.95 -6.25
C GLU A 124 9.86 -17.73 -7.15
N GLY A 125 11.06 -17.56 -7.70
CA GLY A 125 11.46 -16.37 -8.45
C GLY A 125 10.57 -16.06 -9.65
N LYS A 126 10.19 -17.09 -10.42
CA LYS A 126 9.25 -16.94 -11.53
C LYS A 126 7.88 -16.45 -11.08
N ALA A 127 7.39 -16.90 -9.92
CA ALA A 127 6.09 -16.47 -9.39
C ALA A 127 6.13 -14.99 -8.98
N VAL A 128 7.21 -14.57 -8.32
CA VAL A 128 7.43 -13.16 -7.95
C VAL A 128 7.59 -12.28 -9.18
N TYR A 129 8.38 -12.72 -10.17
CA TYR A 129 8.54 -12.01 -11.45
C TYR A 129 7.19 -11.73 -12.10
N ASN A 130 6.34 -12.75 -12.25
CA ASN A 130 5.02 -12.59 -12.88
C ASN A 130 4.08 -11.70 -12.07
N ALA A 131 4.20 -11.69 -10.74
CA ALA A 131 3.33 -10.90 -9.88
C ALA A 131 3.74 -9.41 -9.79
N VAL A 132 5.04 -9.10 -9.87
CA VAL A 132 5.58 -7.77 -9.54
C VAL A 132 6.46 -7.22 -10.66
N CYS A 133 7.45 -7.99 -11.10
CA CYS A 133 8.55 -7.48 -11.93
C CYS A 133 8.20 -7.38 -13.43
N HIS A 134 7.29 -8.23 -13.91
CA HIS A 134 6.97 -8.41 -15.32
C HIS A 134 6.54 -7.09 -15.98
N THR A 135 5.79 -6.25 -15.28
CA THR A 135 5.18 -5.04 -15.84
C THR A 135 6.22 -4.14 -16.50
N CYS A 136 7.42 -4.06 -15.92
CA CYS A 136 8.51 -3.27 -16.48
C CYS A 136 9.50 -4.13 -17.28
N HIS A 137 9.84 -5.31 -16.79
CA HIS A 137 10.92 -6.14 -17.37
C HIS A 137 10.48 -7.03 -18.54
N ALA A 138 9.19 -7.14 -18.86
CA ALA A 138 8.74 -7.90 -20.04
C ALA A 138 8.97 -7.14 -21.35
N ALA A 139 8.73 -5.82 -21.35
CA ALA A 139 8.82 -4.98 -22.55
C ALA A 139 9.85 -3.84 -22.41
N GLY A 140 10.57 -3.77 -21.29
CA GLY A 140 11.60 -2.76 -21.06
C GLY A 140 11.05 -1.37 -20.77
N LEU A 141 9.92 -1.30 -20.06
CA LEU A 141 9.28 -0.04 -19.68
C LEU A 141 10.26 0.84 -18.88
N LEU A 142 10.28 2.14 -19.15
CA LEU A 142 11.22 3.11 -18.57
C LEU A 142 12.71 2.76 -18.78
N GLY A 143 13.04 1.98 -19.82
CA GLY A 143 14.42 1.51 -20.07
C GLY A 143 14.85 0.37 -19.16
N SER A 144 13.89 -0.35 -18.57
CA SER A 144 14.14 -1.55 -17.79
C SER A 144 14.82 -2.65 -18.65
N PRO A 145 15.79 -3.42 -18.11
CA PRO A 145 16.39 -4.52 -18.85
C PRO A 145 15.35 -5.62 -19.11
N ILE A 146 15.15 -5.94 -20.38
CA ILE A 146 14.17 -6.94 -20.84
C ILE A 146 14.62 -8.33 -20.40
N LEU A 147 13.69 -9.14 -19.86
CA LEU A 147 13.95 -10.53 -19.51
C LEU A 147 14.50 -11.31 -20.72
N GLY A 148 15.59 -12.05 -20.53
CA GLY A 148 16.20 -12.86 -21.59
C GLY A 148 17.11 -12.09 -22.56
N ASP A 149 17.22 -10.76 -22.45
CA ASP A 149 18.17 -9.99 -23.26
C ASP A 149 19.60 -10.09 -22.68
N ALA A 150 20.36 -11.07 -23.13
CA ALA A 150 21.75 -11.27 -22.71
C ALA A 150 22.63 -10.02 -22.94
N GLY A 151 22.34 -9.19 -23.95
CA GLY A 151 23.08 -7.96 -24.23
C GLY A 151 22.84 -6.89 -23.16
N ALA A 152 21.58 -6.73 -22.73
CA ALA A 152 21.23 -5.84 -21.63
C ALA A 152 21.71 -6.37 -20.26
N TRP A 153 21.66 -7.68 -20.05
CA TRP A 153 21.98 -8.30 -18.76
C TRP A 153 23.47 -8.55 -18.53
N GLY A 154 24.27 -8.83 -19.57
CA GLY A 154 25.71 -9.13 -19.43
C GLY A 154 26.50 -8.11 -18.60
N PRO A 155 26.42 -6.78 -18.90
CA PRO A 155 27.08 -5.76 -18.10
C PRO A 155 26.59 -5.70 -16.64
N ARG A 156 25.32 -6.05 -16.38
CA ARG A 156 24.71 -6.05 -15.05
C ARG A 156 25.17 -7.25 -14.24
N ILE A 157 25.13 -8.44 -14.84
CA ILE A 157 25.62 -9.69 -14.26
C ILE A 157 27.11 -9.57 -13.90
N SER A 158 27.90 -8.86 -14.72
CA SER A 158 29.33 -8.63 -14.44
C SER A 158 29.61 -7.83 -13.15
N LYS A 159 28.61 -7.12 -12.61
CA LYS A 159 28.72 -6.41 -11.31
C LYS A 159 28.54 -7.33 -10.10
N GLY A 160 28.16 -8.58 -10.33
CA GLY A 160 27.91 -9.58 -9.30
C GLY A 160 26.47 -9.56 -8.77
N LYS A 161 26.01 -10.74 -8.34
CA LYS A 161 24.63 -10.97 -7.85
C LYS A 161 24.27 -10.05 -6.68
N GLU A 162 25.17 -9.85 -5.74
CA GLU A 162 24.93 -9.03 -4.54
C GLU A 162 24.62 -7.56 -4.85
N THR A 163 25.24 -7.03 -5.90
CA THR A 163 24.91 -5.68 -6.39
C THR A 163 23.49 -5.65 -6.96
N LEU A 164 23.10 -6.67 -7.73
CA LEU A 164 21.75 -6.77 -8.29
C LEU A 164 20.69 -6.91 -7.20
N TYR A 165 20.94 -7.72 -6.18
CA TYR A 165 20.06 -7.83 -5.02
C TYR A 165 19.92 -6.51 -4.28
N THR A 166 21.03 -5.83 -4.01
CA THR A 166 21.03 -4.55 -3.31
C THR A 166 20.20 -3.51 -4.07
N HIS A 167 20.37 -3.42 -5.39
CA HIS A 167 19.57 -2.52 -6.24
C HIS A 167 18.10 -2.95 -6.33
N ALA A 168 17.82 -4.25 -6.31
CA ALA A 168 16.46 -4.75 -6.35
C ALA A 168 15.68 -4.50 -5.06
N ILE A 169 16.33 -4.70 -3.92
CA ILE A 169 15.73 -4.52 -2.60
C ILE A 169 15.55 -3.02 -2.31
N ASN A 170 16.59 -2.22 -2.52
CA ASN A 170 16.59 -0.79 -2.14
C ASN A 170 16.08 0.16 -3.24
N GLY A 171 15.92 -0.34 -4.46
CA GLY A 171 15.62 0.47 -5.64
C GLY A 171 16.88 1.05 -6.29
N PHE A 172 16.78 1.36 -7.58
CA PHE A 172 17.88 1.93 -8.35
C PHE A 172 17.37 2.63 -9.61
N ASN A 173 17.76 3.90 -9.80
CA ASN A 173 17.25 4.77 -10.88
C ASN A 173 15.70 4.81 -10.89
N ALA A 174 15.09 4.45 -12.02
CA ALA A 174 13.63 4.39 -12.17
C ALA A 174 13.00 3.12 -11.57
N MET A 175 13.81 2.18 -11.08
CA MET A 175 13.30 0.94 -10.47
C MET A 175 13.00 1.18 -8.98
N PRO A 176 11.73 1.06 -8.53
CA PRO A 176 11.37 1.25 -7.14
C PRO A 176 11.92 0.14 -6.24
N ALA A 177 12.07 0.43 -4.95
CA ALA A 177 12.45 -0.55 -3.94
C ALA A 177 11.51 -1.76 -3.99
N LYS A 178 12.10 -2.97 -3.98
CA LYS A 178 11.41 -4.26 -4.08
C LYS A 178 10.44 -4.38 -5.26
N GLY A 179 10.70 -3.66 -6.36
CA GLY A 179 9.79 -3.63 -7.51
C GLY A 179 8.46 -2.91 -7.24
N GLY A 180 8.36 -2.14 -6.16
CA GLY A 180 7.16 -1.40 -5.78
C GLY A 180 6.14 -2.23 -5.00
N ALA A 181 6.52 -3.39 -4.48
CA ALA A 181 5.67 -4.27 -3.69
C ALA A 181 6.22 -4.44 -2.26
N ASP A 182 5.31 -4.71 -1.32
CA ASP A 182 5.67 -5.08 0.05
C ASP A 182 5.88 -6.61 0.12
N ILE A 183 7.07 -7.05 -0.30
CA ILE A 183 7.49 -8.44 -0.33
C ILE A 183 8.78 -8.64 0.48
N PRO A 184 9.02 -9.84 1.04
CA PRO A 184 10.26 -10.12 1.75
C PRO A 184 11.46 -10.08 0.79
N ASP A 185 12.64 -9.73 1.31
CA ASP A 185 13.85 -9.57 0.49
C ASP A 185 14.25 -10.88 -0.21
N GLU A 186 13.99 -12.02 0.41
CA GLU A 186 14.23 -13.34 -0.18
C GLU A 186 13.41 -13.57 -1.46
N GLU A 187 12.16 -13.10 -1.52
CA GLU A 187 11.36 -13.17 -2.75
C GLU A 187 11.91 -12.28 -3.85
N VAL A 188 12.45 -11.11 -3.49
CA VAL A 188 13.13 -10.22 -4.43
C VAL A 188 14.39 -10.91 -4.98
N GLN A 189 15.20 -11.54 -4.12
CA GLN A 189 16.39 -12.27 -4.52
C GLN A 189 16.05 -13.44 -5.45
N ASN A 190 15.02 -14.22 -5.13
CA ASN A 190 14.51 -15.29 -5.98
C ASN A 190 14.13 -14.76 -7.37
N ALA A 191 13.43 -13.62 -7.43
CA ALA A 191 13.06 -12.99 -8.70
C ALA A 191 14.28 -12.55 -9.51
N VAL A 192 15.28 -11.94 -8.86
CA VAL A 192 16.53 -11.55 -9.52
C VAL A 192 17.25 -12.78 -10.08
N ASP A 193 17.30 -13.88 -9.33
CA ASP A 193 17.93 -15.13 -9.77
C ASP A 193 17.24 -15.73 -10.98
N TYR A 194 15.91 -15.74 -10.97
CA TYR A 194 15.13 -16.14 -12.15
C TYR A 194 15.48 -15.26 -13.35
N MET A 195 15.49 -13.94 -13.19
CA MET A 195 15.74 -13.02 -14.31
C MET A 195 17.16 -13.12 -14.88
N VAL A 196 18.16 -13.31 -14.02
CA VAL A 196 19.54 -13.58 -14.43
C VAL A 196 19.63 -14.92 -15.14
N GLY A 197 18.99 -15.96 -14.61
CA GLY A 197 18.98 -17.30 -15.21
C GLY A 197 18.38 -17.32 -16.63
N GLU A 198 17.32 -16.56 -16.88
CA GLU A 198 16.71 -16.46 -18.22
C GLU A 198 17.58 -15.67 -19.22
N ALA A 199 18.53 -14.86 -18.75
CA ALA A 199 19.35 -13.97 -19.58
C ALA A 199 20.83 -14.38 -19.68
N SER A 200 21.22 -15.51 -19.09
CA SER A 200 22.59 -16.02 -19.04
C SER A 200 22.87 -17.08 -20.12
#